data_AF-A0A939D772-F1
#
_entry.id   AF-A0A939D772-F1
#
_cell.length_a   1.000
_cell.length_b   1.000
_cell.length_c   1.000
_cell.angle_alpha   90.00
_cell.angle_beta   90.00
_cell.angle_gamma   90.00
#
_symmetry.space_group_name_H-M   'P 1'
#
loop_
_entity.id
_entity.type
_entity.pdbx_description
1 polymer ?
#
loop_
_entity_poly.entity_id
_entity_poly.type
_entity_poly.pdbx_seq_one_letter_code
_entity_poly.pdbx_strand_id
1 'polypeptide(L)'
;MRLKKSGRMLIHAAMIFAMLTVMLLPAVSFGSDNSQGDSANQTDEFKVIGYYCGEWFDVPIEKLQAENLTHVIYGFLIPKEDGTCKPFEEPEELKQLIEKCHNAGTEVYVSVGGYAEKDGTPLFPVFEKIGADDNLRTIFVNHIIDVVQQYGFDGVEIDWEYPKYSTSADYEKTIVLLSERLKPMNKGLSTALPGTGSTDGKKVWEALEGVTDKTLACFDFINLMCYDLKTDPNHSPIWYANTTINYWKTYRNVPAEKLVLGMPLYARPSWQQYRFLVDMNKENAYQDYLATEPLESTYNGLNTLREKTMIALRTAGGVMLFDVNEDTYDETSVVSMIDDTLTTMDGLTKEEIKNYIWVVIDNKPLAFTSKDGMGSPFIDENNRTLVPVRKLLESIGAEVSYTADTEGKIVSVGADLNGTRLDIHIGSNTYVVNGKELTMDTAAVIKGERTYLPARPVLETFGYQLSYSVAGKTVYAKSK
;
A
#
# COMPACT_ATOMS: atom_id res chain seq x y z
N MET A 1 60.96 9.48 -35.50
CA MET A 1 62.01 8.55 -36.00
C MET A 1 61.42 7.74 -37.15
N ARG A 2 62.22 7.48 -38.18
CA ARG A 2 61.84 7.17 -39.58
C ARG A 2 60.92 5.96 -39.83
N LEU A 3 60.05 6.16 -40.82
CA LEU A 3 59.44 5.20 -41.76
C LEU A 3 60.42 4.13 -42.30
N LYS A 4 59.90 2.91 -42.56
CA LYS A 4 60.24 2.03 -43.70
C LYS A 4 58.98 1.21 -44.02
N LYS A 5 58.34 1.41 -45.18
CA LYS A 5 58.61 0.82 -46.53
C LYS A 5 58.24 -0.67 -46.57
N SER A 6 57.63 -1.26 -47.61
CA SER A 6 57.08 -0.81 -48.91
C SER A 6 56.82 -2.08 -49.76
N GLY A 7 55.87 -2.04 -50.69
CA GLY A 7 55.93 -2.77 -51.98
C GLY A 7 54.82 -3.80 -52.16
N ARG A 8 53.79 -3.59 -53.01
CA ARG A 8 53.70 -3.48 -54.49
C ARG A 8 53.85 -4.82 -55.25
N MET A 9 52.79 -5.24 -55.92
CA MET A 9 52.64 -5.39 -57.40
C MET A 9 51.40 -6.27 -57.70
N LEU A 10 50.35 -5.75 -58.34
CA LEU A 10 50.12 -5.66 -59.81
C LEU A 10 49.96 -7.02 -60.49
N ILE A 11 48.78 -7.26 -61.10
CA ILE A 11 48.61 -7.57 -62.54
C ILE A 11 47.13 -7.37 -62.91
N HIS A 12 46.95 -6.77 -64.10
CA HIS A 12 45.69 -6.42 -64.76
C HIS A 12 44.99 -7.64 -65.38
N ALA A 13 43.66 -7.60 -65.46
CA ALA A 13 42.92 -8.04 -66.64
C ALA A 13 41.53 -7.38 -66.65
N ALA A 14 41.31 -6.52 -67.65
CA ALA A 14 40.02 -5.94 -67.96
C ALA A 14 39.22 -6.90 -68.86
N MET A 15 37.94 -7.11 -68.59
CA MET A 15 36.96 -7.28 -69.65
C MET A 15 35.56 -6.88 -69.17
N ILE A 16 34.97 -6.02 -69.98
CA ILE A 16 33.75 -5.25 -69.80
C ILE A 16 32.55 -6.12 -70.17
N PHE A 17 31.53 -6.16 -69.31
CA PHE A 17 30.15 -6.36 -69.75
C PHE A 17 29.24 -5.37 -69.01
N ALA A 18 28.48 -4.62 -69.80
CA ALA A 18 27.66 -3.51 -69.40
C ALA A 18 26.35 -3.97 -68.74
N MET A 19 25.99 -3.35 -67.62
CA MET A 19 24.60 -3.20 -67.20
C MET A 19 24.45 -1.79 -66.61
N LEU A 20 23.62 -0.97 -67.28
CA LEU A 20 23.19 0.33 -66.78
C LEU A 20 22.42 0.14 -65.48
N THR A 21 22.98 0.60 -64.36
CA THR A 21 22.22 0.89 -63.14
C THR A 21 21.97 2.38 -63.06
N VAL A 22 20.69 2.73 -63.09
CA VAL A 22 20.14 4.06 -62.82
C VAL A 22 20.58 4.50 -61.41
N MET A 23 21.30 5.63 -61.33
CA MET A 23 21.43 6.38 -60.07
C MET A 23 20.07 7.02 -59.77
N LEU A 24 19.32 6.41 -58.87
CA LEU A 24 18.17 7.03 -58.22
C LEU A 24 18.61 7.46 -56.81
N LEU A 25 18.59 8.77 -56.59
CA LEU A 25 18.64 9.39 -55.26
C LEU A 25 17.54 8.79 -54.39
N PRO A 26 17.84 8.20 -53.22
CA PRO A 26 16.83 7.91 -52.22
C PRO A 26 16.43 9.21 -51.53
N ALA A 27 15.13 9.43 -51.47
CA ALA A 27 14.49 10.52 -50.76
C ALA A 27 14.95 10.60 -49.30
N VAL A 28 15.09 11.84 -48.82
CA VAL A 28 15.28 12.18 -47.42
C VAL A 28 14.08 11.63 -46.63
N SER A 29 14.33 10.64 -45.79
CA SER A 29 13.50 10.31 -44.65
C SER A 29 14.41 10.38 -43.42
N PHE A 30 14.12 11.32 -42.53
CA PHE A 30 14.81 11.47 -41.26
C PHE A 30 14.53 10.24 -40.40
N GLY A 31 15.43 9.26 -40.46
CA GLY A 31 15.54 8.21 -39.44
C GLY A 31 16.19 8.83 -38.20
N SER A 32 15.39 8.97 -37.15
CA SER A 32 15.81 9.38 -35.81
C SER A 32 16.88 8.44 -35.26
N ASP A 33 17.86 9.01 -34.56
CA ASP A 33 18.88 8.35 -33.78
C ASP A 33 18.33 7.13 -33.01
N ASN A 34 18.91 5.96 -33.27
CA ASN A 34 18.87 4.85 -32.33
C ASN A 34 19.89 5.15 -31.22
N SER A 35 19.54 6.02 -30.29
CA SER A 35 20.00 5.85 -28.91
C SER A 35 19.17 4.71 -28.34
N GLN A 36 19.76 3.52 -28.27
CA GLN A 36 19.28 2.47 -27.37
C GLN A 36 19.26 3.08 -25.97
N GLY A 37 18.06 3.52 -25.56
CA GLY A 37 17.78 3.83 -24.18
C GLY A 37 17.86 2.53 -23.40
N ASP A 38 18.70 2.52 -22.37
CA ASP A 38 18.65 1.52 -21.33
C ASP A 38 17.21 1.43 -20.79
N SER A 39 16.49 0.39 -21.19
CA SER A 39 15.20 0.05 -20.61
C SER A 39 15.44 -0.63 -19.26
N ALA A 40 15.74 0.17 -18.24
CA ALA A 40 15.63 -0.24 -16.84
C ALA A 40 14.36 0.37 -16.24
N ASN A 41 13.19 -0.13 -16.69
CA ASN A 41 11.94 0.02 -15.96
C ASN A 41 11.76 -1.22 -15.07
N GLN A 42 12.47 -1.27 -13.95
CA GLN A 42 11.93 -1.90 -12.74
C GLN A 42 11.23 -0.77 -12.01
N THR A 43 9.95 -0.58 -12.30
CA THR A 43 9.10 0.32 -11.52
C THR A 43 8.93 -0.31 -10.14
N ASP A 44 9.34 0.39 -9.08
CA ASP A 44 9.02 0.05 -7.69
C ASP A 44 7.50 -0.09 -7.52
N GLU A 45 6.99 -1.31 -7.64
CA GLU A 45 5.57 -1.61 -7.53
C GLU A 45 5.13 -1.50 -6.06
N PHE A 46 3.94 -0.91 -5.85
CA PHE A 46 3.38 -0.73 -4.53
C PHE A 46 3.02 -2.10 -3.93
N LYS A 47 3.63 -2.45 -2.80
CA LYS A 47 3.47 -3.77 -2.19
C LYS A 47 2.14 -3.85 -1.45
N VAL A 48 1.39 -4.91 -1.72
CA VAL A 48 0.27 -5.38 -0.90
C VAL A 48 0.68 -6.72 -0.30
N ILE A 49 0.88 -6.75 1.01
CA ILE A 49 1.45 -7.89 1.72
C ILE A 49 0.41 -8.46 2.68
N GLY A 50 0.21 -9.77 2.66
CA GLY A 50 -0.65 -10.46 3.62
C GLY A 50 0.12 -11.46 4.47
N TYR A 51 0.04 -11.35 5.80
CA TYR A 51 0.49 -12.43 6.69
C TYR A 51 -0.52 -13.57 6.68
N TYR A 52 -0.07 -14.76 6.30
CA TYR A 52 -0.84 -15.98 6.35
C TYR A 52 -0.30 -16.88 7.47
N CYS A 53 -1.01 -16.92 8.58
CA CYS A 53 -0.64 -17.67 9.79
C CYS A 53 -1.49 -18.95 9.89
N GLY A 54 -1.39 -19.81 8.87
CA GLY A 54 -2.28 -20.97 8.68
C GLY A 54 -2.39 -21.90 9.89
N GLU A 55 -1.33 -22.03 10.67
CA GLU A 55 -1.34 -22.86 11.87
C GLU A 55 -2.22 -22.32 13.01
N TRP A 56 -2.66 -21.06 12.94
CA TRP A 56 -3.41 -20.36 14.00
C TRP A 56 -4.88 -20.15 13.62
N PHE A 57 -5.24 -20.37 12.35
CA PHE A 57 -6.56 -20.09 11.82
C PHE A 57 -7.10 -21.27 11.00
N ASP A 58 -8.31 -21.70 11.31
CA ASP A 58 -9.07 -22.65 10.48
C ASP A 58 -9.74 -21.91 9.31
N VAL A 59 -8.93 -21.55 8.31
CA VAL A 59 -9.35 -20.81 7.09
C VAL A 59 -8.81 -21.53 5.86
N PRO A 60 -9.69 -21.97 4.93
CA PRO A 60 -9.23 -22.65 3.72
C PRO A 60 -8.36 -21.75 2.83
N ILE A 61 -7.27 -22.29 2.29
CA ILE A 61 -6.35 -21.59 1.36
C ILE A 61 -7.11 -20.97 0.18
N GLU A 62 -8.18 -21.59 -0.30
CA GLU A 62 -8.96 -21.11 -1.44
C GLU A 62 -9.57 -19.72 -1.21
N LYS A 63 -9.76 -19.34 0.06
CA LYS A 63 -10.27 -18.02 0.45
C LYS A 63 -9.22 -16.91 0.36
N LEU A 64 -7.94 -17.25 0.28
CA LEU A 64 -6.89 -16.28 0.06
C LEU A 64 -7.02 -15.65 -1.34
N GLN A 65 -7.17 -14.33 -1.37
CA GLN A 65 -7.20 -13.52 -2.59
C GLN A 65 -5.76 -13.25 -3.08
N ALA A 66 -5.03 -14.31 -3.39
CA ALA A 66 -3.61 -14.23 -3.76
C ALA A 66 -3.39 -13.28 -4.96
N GLU A 67 -4.29 -13.30 -5.94
CA GLU A 67 -4.26 -12.43 -7.12
C GLU A 67 -4.26 -10.92 -6.81
N ASN A 68 -4.70 -10.53 -5.61
CA ASN A 68 -4.73 -9.14 -5.15
C ASN A 68 -3.55 -8.82 -4.20
N LEU A 69 -2.64 -9.77 -4.00
CA LEU A 69 -1.47 -9.66 -3.14
C LEU A 69 -0.19 -9.75 -3.97
N THR A 70 0.75 -8.85 -3.68
CA THR A 70 2.10 -8.91 -4.24
C THR A 70 2.96 -9.94 -3.49
N HIS A 71 2.78 -10.04 -2.17
CA HIS A 71 3.52 -10.95 -1.31
C HIS A 71 2.59 -11.59 -0.27
N VAL A 72 2.86 -12.85 0.04
CA VAL A 72 2.34 -13.54 1.22
C VAL A 72 3.51 -13.85 2.14
N ILE A 73 3.37 -13.47 3.40
CA ILE A 73 4.32 -13.82 4.45
C ILE A 73 3.74 -15.01 5.23
N TYR A 74 4.33 -16.19 5.08
CA TYR A 74 3.91 -17.40 5.79
C TYR A 74 4.52 -17.42 7.20
N GLY A 75 3.66 -17.24 8.21
CA GLY A 75 4.02 -17.22 9.62
C GLY A 75 3.69 -18.57 10.31
N PHE A 76 4.59 -19.17 11.10
CA PHE A 76 5.99 -18.81 11.35
C PHE A 76 6.89 -20.04 11.37
N LEU A 77 8.15 -19.88 10.92
CA LEU A 77 9.23 -20.84 11.13
C LEU A 77 9.88 -20.57 12.49
N ILE A 78 9.68 -21.49 13.45
CA ILE A 78 10.08 -21.28 14.85
C ILE A 78 11.53 -21.71 15.09
N PRO A 79 12.44 -20.81 15.54
CA PRO A 79 13.82 -21.16 15.86
C PRO A 79 13.93 -21.97 17.16
N LYS A 80 14.97 -22.80 17.26
CA LYS A 80 15.35 -23.56 18.46
C LYS A 80 16.73 -23.14 18.95
N GLU A 81 16.99 -23.37 20.23
CA GLU A 81 18.26 -23.02 20.87
C GLU A 81 19.51 -23.71 20.29
N ASP A 82 19.34 -24.79 19.53
CA ASP A 82 20.41 -25.51 18.83
C ASP A 82 20.77 -24.89 17.46
N GLY A 83 20.13 -23.77 17.12
CA GLY A 83 20.28 -23.08 15.83
C GLY A 83 19.44 -23.67 14.72
N THR A 84 18.70 -24.75 14.91
CA THR A 84 17.78 -25.29 13.88
C THR A 84 16.36 -24.75 14.06
N CYS A 85 15.47 -24.97 13.09
CA CYS A 85 14.06 -24.59 13.21
C CYS A 85 13.15 -25.79 13.45
N LYS A 86 11.94 -25.56 13.97
CA LYS A 86 10.89 -26.58 14.06
C LYS A 86 10.34 -26.89 12.66
N PRO A 87 9.97 -28.14 12.36
CA PRO A 87 9.23 -28.45 11.14
C PRO A 87 7.84 -27.81 11.20
N PHE A 88 7.30 -27.43 10.03
CA PHE A 88 5.91 -27.01 9.90
C PHE A 88 4.96 -28.16 10.25
N GLU A 89 3.84 -27.83 10.90
CA GLU A 89 2.84 -28.84 11.26
C GLU A 89 2.13 -29.42 10.04
N GLU A 90 1.82 -28.56 9.05
CA GLU A 90 1.06 -28.92 7.84
C GLU A 90 1.86 -28.66 6.54
N PRO A 91 2.92 -29.46 6.25
CA PRO A 91 3.85 -29.19 5.15
C PRO A 91 3.24 -29.38 3.75
N GLU A 92 2.19 -30.19 3.60
CA GLU A 92 1.50 -30.35 2.30
C GLU A 92 0.55 -29.20 2.03
N GLU A 93 -0.12 -28.68 3.05
CA GLU A 93 -0.94 -27.46 2.95
C GLU A 93 -0.08 -26.25 2.58
N LEU A 94 1.10 -26.11 3.21
CA LEU A 94 2.07 -25.08 2.84
C LEU A 94 2.47 -25.14 1.35
N LYS A 95 2.71 -26.35 0.80
CA LYS A 95 3.04 -26.47 -0.63
C LYS A 95 1.88 -26.02 -1.53
N GLN A 96 0.64 -26.34 -1.16
CA GLN A 96 -0.54 -25.90 -1.89
C GLN A 96 -0.72 -24.37 -1.84
N LEU A 97 -0.43 -23.76 -0.69
CA LEU A 97 -0.41 -22.31 -0.54
C LEU A 97 0.62 -21.66 -1.47
N ILE A 98 1.86 -22.15 -1.44
CA ILE A 98 2.94 -21.64 -2.30
C ILE A 98 2.56 -21.77 -3.78
N GLU A 99 2.05 -22.93 -4.19
CA GLU A 99 1.60 -23.16 -5.57
C GLU A 99 0.46 -22.20 -5.97
N LYS A 100 -0.54 -21.98 -5.11
CA LYS A 100 -1.61 -21.02 -5.37
C LYS A 100 -1.07 -19.60 -5.56
N CYS A 101 -0.18 -19.16 -4.67
CA CYS A 101 0.42 -17.82 -4.75
C CYS A 101 1.26 -17.66 -6.03
N HIS A 102 2.13 -18.62 -6.34
CA HIS A 102 2.93 -18.59 -7.57
C HIS A 102 2.08 -18.58 -8.84
N ASN A 103 0.98 -19.34 -8.87
CA ASN A 103 0.03 -19.33 -9.99
C ASN A 103 -0.70 -17.99 -10.14
N ALA A 104 -0.82 -17.21 -9.06
CA ALA A 104 -1.38 -15.86 -9.06
C ALA A 104 -0.33 -14.76 -9.34
N GLY A 105 0.95 -15.10 -9.40
CA GLY A 105 2.05 -14.14 -9.53
C GLY A 105 2.48 -13.49 -8.20
N THR A 106 2.05 -14.04 -7.07
CA THR A 106 2.35 -13.58 -5.71
C THR A 106 3.59 -14.27 -5.16
N GLU A 107 4.53 -13.50 -4.64
CA GLU A 107 5.72 -14.05 -3.98
C GLU A 107 5.39 -14.57 -2.58
N VAL A 108 6.05 -15.66 -2.15
CA VAL A 108 5.85 -16.21 -0.80
C VAL A 108 7.13 -16.19 0.01
N TYR A 109 7.10 -15.52 1.15
CA TYR A 109 8.21 -15.45 2.09
C TYR A 109 7.91 -16.31 3.30
N VAL A 110 8.92 -16.96 3.86
CA VAL A 110 8.81 -17.58 5.18
C VAL A 110 9.20 -16.56 6.25
N SER A 111 8.34 -16.31 7.25
CA SER A 111 8.70 -15.49 8.41
C SER A 111 9.29 -16.34 9.51
N VAL A 112 10.51 -16.01 9.92
CA VAL A 112 11.27 -16.71 10.96
C VAL A 112 11.18 -15.89 12.24
N GLY A 113 10.51 -16.45 13.27
CA GLY A 113 10.34 -15.78 14.56
C GLY A 113 8.88 -15.56 14.95
N GLY A 114 8.53 -14.29 15.16
CA GLY A 114 7.33 -13.83 15.84
C GLY A 114 7.57 -13.53 17.33
N TYR A 115 6.57 -12.96 17.99
CA TYR A 115 6.65 -12.62 19.42
C TYR A 115 6.90 -13.83 20.34
N ALA A 116 6.17 -14.92 20.13
CA ALA A 116 6.16 -16.08 21.00
C ALA A 116 5.74 -17.39 20.29
N GLU A 117 6.04 -18.52 20.92
CA GLU A 117 5.46 -19.81 20.56
C GLU A 117 3.94 -19.87 20.84
N LYS A 118 3.27 -20.91 20.29
CA LYS A 118 1.83 -21.18 20.54
C LYS A 118 1.48 -21.31 22.02
N ASP A 119 2.43 -21.75 22.85
CA ASP A 119 2.24 -21.86 24.30
C ASP A 119 2.48 -20.55 25.07
N GLY A 120 2.82 -19.47 24.36
CA GLY A 120 3.11 -18.14 24.91
C GLY A 120 4.57 -17.91 25.31
N THR A 121 5.47 -18.89 25.09
CA THR A 121 6.90 -18.73 25.40
C THR A 121 7.55 -17.70 24.47
N PRO A 122 8.13 -16.58 24.97
CA PRO A 122 8.74 -15.57 24.12
C PRO A 122 9.95 -16.08 23.34
N LEU A 123 10.09 -15.67 22.07
CA LEU A 123 11.15 -16.17 21.19
C LEU A 123 12.45 -15.35 21.24
N PHE A 124 12.40 -14.10 21.72
CA PHE A 124 13.59 -13.24 21.79
C PHE A 124 14.82 -13.87 22.50
N PRO A 125 14.70 -14.68 23.57
CA PRO A 125 15.88 -15.31 24.20
C PRO A 125 16.58 -16.32 23.27
N VAL A 126 15.82 -17.01 22.42
CA VAL A 126 16.36 -17.95 21.44
C VAL A 126 17.17 -17.21 20.38
N PHE A 127 16.63 -16.09 19.87
CA PHE A 127 17.37 -15.22 18.95
C PHE A 127 18.65 -14.65 19.57
N GLU A 128 18.60 -14.18 20.82
CA GLU A 128 19.78 -13.68 21.53
C GLU A 128 20.88 -14.74 21.66
N LYS A 129 20.49 -15.98 22.00
CA LYS A 129 21.41 -17.11 22.11
C LYS A 129 22.04 -17.49 20.78
N ILE A 130 21.24 -17.59 19.71
CA ILE A 130 21.74 -17.91 18.36
C ILE A 130 22.66 -16.80 17.85
N GLY A 131 22.25 -15.53 17.99
CA GLY A 131 23.00 -14.38 17.50
C GLY A 131 24.39 -14.26 18.12
N ALA A 132 24.49 -14.52 19.43
CA ALA A 132 25.72 -14.39 20.21
C ALA A 132 26.81 -15.45 19.90
N ASP A 133 26.47 -16.53 19.19
CA ASP A 133 27.38 -17.64 18.89
C ASP A 133 27.53 -17.84 17.37
N ASP A 134 28.77 -17.77 16.88
CA ASP A 134 29.08 -17.85 15.43
C ASP A 134 28.70 -19.21 14.81
N ASN A 135 28.82 -20.30 15.57
CA ASN A 135 28.47 -21.63 15.11
C ASN A 135 26.96 -21.83 15.07
N LEU A 136 26.23 -21.43 16.12
CA LEU A 136 24.77 -21.49 16.14
C LEU A 136 24.16 -20.61 15.05
N ARG A 137 24.69 -19.40 14.85
CA ARG A 137 24.26 -18.50 13.77
C ARG A 137 24.46 -19.10 12.38
N THR A 138 25.57 -19.82 12.18
CA THR A 138 25.83 -20.52 10.92
C THR A 138 24.86 -21.68 10.70
N ILE A 139 24.56 -22.47 11.74
CA ILE A 139 23.55 -23.53 11.69
C ILE A 139 22.18 -22.94 11.35
N PHE A 140 21.82 -21.84 12.00
CA PHE A 140 20.56 -21.13 11.80
C PHE A 140 20.37 -20.62 10.39
N VAL A 141 21.34 -19.88 9.87
CA VAL A 141 21.27 -19.39 8.49
C VAL A 141 21.22 -20.56 7.51
N ASN A 142 22.03 -21.61 7.68
CA ASN A 142 21.99 -22.77 6.79
C ASN A 142 20.63 -23.47 6.81
N HIS A 143 20.03 -23.67 7.99
CA HIS A 143 18.73 -24.32 8.10
C HIS A 143 17.62 -23.49 7.44
N ILE A 144 17.63 -22.16 7.59
CA ILE A 144 16.70 -21.27 6.87
C ILE A 144 16.84 -21.46 5.36
N ILE A 145 18.07 -21.49 4.84
CA ILE A 145 18.32 -21.71 3.41
C ILE A 145 17.78 -23.06 2.95
N ASP A 146 17.98 -24.13 3.74
CA ASP A 146 17.45 -25.45 3.43
C ASP A 146 15.91 -25.43 3.35
N VAL A 147 15.23 -24.74 4.27
CA VAL A 147 13.76 -24.57 4.25
C VAL A 147 13.31 -23.78 3.01
N VAL A 148 13.98 -22.68 2.69
CA VAL A 148 13.68 -21.87 1.49
C VAL A 148 13.76 -22.73 0.23
N GLN A 149 14.80 -23.56 0.10
CA GLN A 149 14.99 -24.44 -1.04
C GLN A 149 13.99 -25.61 -1.06
N GLN A 150 13.71 -26.19 0.11
CA GLN A 150 12.82 -27.35 0.23
C GLN A 150 11.39 -27.04 -0.21
N TYR A 151 10.87 -25.87 0.19
CA TYR A 151 9.47 -25.50 -0.08
C TYR A 151 9.33 -24.56 -1.28
N GLY A 152 10.40 -23.94 -1.74
CA GLY A 152 10.37 -23.03 -2.88
C GLY A 152 9.96 -21.60 -2.55
N PHE A 153 10.17 -21.14 -1.30
CA PHE A 153 9.94 -19.75 -0.91
C PHE A 153 10.76 -18.76 -1.76
N ASP A 154 10.21 -17.58 -2.02
CA ASP A 154 10.82 -16.48 -2.78
C ASP A 154 11.70 -15.58 -1.91
N GLY A 155 11.48 -15.61 -0.60
CA GLY A 155 12.31 -14.88 0.34
C GLY A 155 12.14 -15.33 1.78
N VAL A 156 12.84 -14.60 2.64
CA VAL A 156 12.80 -14.79 4.10
C VAL A 156 12.47 -13.46 4.74
N GLU A 157 11.57 -13.49 5.71
CA GLU A 157 11.41 -12.41 6.67
C GLU A 157 12.03 -12.82 8.02
N ILE A 158 12.78 -11.91 8.64
CA ILE A 158 13.18 -12.06 10.04
C ILE A 158 12.26 -11.21 10.92
N ASP A 159 11.52 -11.88 11.80
CA ASP A 159 10.66 -11.27 12.81
C ASP A 159 11.20 -11.55 14.21
N TRP A 160 12.34 -10.92 14.53
CA TRP A 160 12.91 -10.93 15.88
C TRP A 160 12.28 -9.79 16.66
N GLU A 161 11.44 -10.13 17.66
CA GLU A 161 10.77 -9.16 18.54
C GLU A 161 11.34 -9.12 19.98
N TYR A 162 12.31 -8.28 20.31
CA TYR A 162 13.03 -7.35 19.42
C TYR A 162 14.54 -7.43 19.66
N PRO A 163 15.38 -7.16 18.63
CA PRO A 163 16.77 -6.82 18.87
C PRO A 163 16.82 -5.59 19.80
N LYS A 164 17.87 -5.46 20.60
CA LYS A 164 18.09 -4.33 21.50
C LYS A 164 19.48 -3.77 21.29
N TYR A 165 19.78 -2.59 21.84
CA TYR A 165 21.11 -1.99 21.73
C TYR A 165 22.25 -2.97 22.08
N SER A 166 22.09 -3.77 23.14
CA SER A 166 23.11 -4.75 23.55
C SER A 166 23.23 -5.98 22.66
N THR A 167 22.26 -6.25 21.78
CA THR A 167 22.30 -7.37 20.82
C THR A 167 22.47 -6.91 19.37
N SER A 168 22.61 -5.60 19.16
CA SER A 168 22.67 -4.95 17.84
C SER A 168 23.76 -5.53 16.93
N ALA A 169 24.96 -5.74 17.46
CA ALA A 169 26.07 -6.29 16.69
C ALA A 169 25.83 -7.75 16.27
N ASP A 170 25.14 -8.53 17.10
CA ASP A 170 24.85 -9.94 16.82
C ASP A 170 23.67 -10.09 15.87
N TYR A 171 22.67 -9.20 15.98
CA TYR A 171 21.62 -9.06 14.98
C TYR A 171 22.20 -8.70 13.61
N GLU A 172 23.08 -7.68 13.54
CA GLU A 172 23.75 -7.30 12.29
C GLU A 172 24.52 -8.46 11.65
N LYS A 173 25.33 -9.20 12.42
CA LYS A 173 26.06 -10.36 11.89
C LYS A 173 25.11 -11.42 11.33
N THR A 174 23.96 -11.63 11.98
CA THR A 174 22.96 -12.62 11.56
C THR A 174 22.32 -12.21 10.24
N ILE A 175 21.84 -10.97 10.14
CA ILE A 175 21.19 -10.45 8.94
C ILE A 175 22.16 -10.34 7.76
N VAL A 176 23.40 -9.88 8.00
CA VAL A 176 24.42 -9.81 6.95
C VAL A 176 24.74 -11.20 6.41
N LEU A 177 24.94 -12.19 7.29
CA LEU A 177 25.22 -13.56 6.88
C LEU A 177 24.04 -14.14 6.08
N LEU A 178 22.80 -13.93 6.53
CA LEU A 178 21.62 -14.38 5.82
C LEU A 178 21.50 -13.71 4.43
N SER A 179 21.70 -12.40 4.35
CA SER A 179 21.69 -11.65 3.08
C SER A 179 22.75 -12.17 2.11
N GLU A 180 23.96 -12.47 2.57
CA GLU A 180 25.04 -13.04 1.76
C GLU A 180 24.69 -14.42 1.18
N ARG A 181 23.85 -15.20 1.87
CA ARG A 181 23.40 -16.52 1.38
C ARG A 181 22.20 -16.44 0.45
N LEU A 182 21.27 -15.51 0.68
CA LEU A 182 20.07 -15.34 -0.15
C LEU A 182 20.38 -14.68 -1.50
N LYS A 183 21.29 -13.70 -1.55
CA LYS A 183 21.62 -12.94 -2.76
C LYS A 183 22.03 -13.82 -3.97
N PRO A 184 22.95 -14.80 -3.85
CA PRO A 184 23.31 -15.67 -4.97
C PRO A 184 22.16 -16.57 -5.46
N MET A 185 21.14 -16.78 -4.62
CA MET A 185 19.95 -17.57 -4.94
C MET A 185 18.82 -16.73 -5.56
N ASN A 186 19.01 -15.42 -5.69
CA ASN A 186 17.98 -14.47 -6.09
C ASN A 186 16.71 -14.58 -5.22
N LYS A 187 16.91 -14.69 -3.90
CA LYS A 187 15.84 -14.73 -2.90
C LYS A 187 15.85 -13.45 -2.08
N GLY A 188 14.65 -12.95 -1.78
CA GLY A 188 14.48 -11.69 -1.07
C GLY A 188 14.67 -11.81 0.44
N LEU A 189 14.94 -10.69 1.08
CA LEU A 189 15.11 -10.58 2.53
C LEU A 189 14.33 -9.37 3.06
N SER A 190 13.38 -9.62 3.97
CA SER A 190 12.61 -8.59 4.67
C SER A 190 12.73 -8.74 6.19
N THR A 191 12.09 -7.83 6.91
CA THR A 191 11.95 -7.89 8.37
C THR A 191 10.65 -7.21 8.79
N ALA A 192 10.07 -7.69 9.89
CA ALA A 192 9.05 -6.97 10.64
C ALA A 192 9.72 -6.14 11.74
N LEU A 193 9.45 -4.83 11.78
CA LEU A 193 10.00 -3.90 12.77
C LEU A 193 8.89 -3.12 13.46
N PRO A 194 9.08 -2.70 14.72
CA PRO A 194 8.04 -2.03 15.48
C PRO A 194 7.70 -0.65 14.90
N GLY A 195 6.44 -0.26 15.05
CA GLY A 195 6.05 1.14 14.87
C GLY A 195 6.64 2.05 15.95
N THR A 196 6.63 3.37 15.73
CA THR A 196 7.22 4.31 16.71
C THR A 196 6.31 4.62 17.89
N GLY A 197 6.48 3.92 19.00
CA GLY A 197 5.69 4.17 20.18
C GLY A 197 5.74 3.02 21.16
N SER A 198 5.16 3.24 22.33
CA SER A 198 5.15 2.27 23.40
C SER A 198 4.13 1.16 23.14
N THR A 199 4.50 0.14 22.34
CA THR A 199 3.83 -1.17 22.46
C THR A 199 4.26 -1.86 23.78
N ASP A 200 5.43 -1.49 24.33
CA ASP A 200 5.96 -1.96 25.62
C ASP A 200 6.82 -0.93 26.39
N GLY A 201 6.78 0.36 26.01
CA GLY A 201 7.37 1.51 26.72
C GLY A 201 8.89 1.62 26.72
N LYS A 202 9.60 0.52 27.02
CA LYS A 202 11.07 0.45 27.01
C LYS A 202 11.61 -0.39 25.86
N LYS A 203 10.98 -1.54 25.56
CA LYS A 203 11.47 -2.49 24.55
C LYS A 203 11.48 -1.91 23.14
N VAL A 204 10.47 -1.11 22.77
CA VAL A 204 10.41 -0.51 21.43
C VAL A 204 11.54 0.49 21.23
N TRP A 205 11.86 1.34 22.21
CA TRP A 205 12.97 2.28 22.05
C TRP A 205 14.32 1.55 21.95
N GLU A 206 14.51 0.50 22.75
CA GLU A 206 15.69 -0.38 22.62
C GLU A 206 15.76 -1.05 21.25
N ALA A 207 14.61 -1.43 20.66
CA ALA A 207 14.51 -1.99 19.32
C ALA A 207 14.83 -1.00 18.22
N LEU A 208 14.27 0.20 18.31
CA LEU A 208 14.52 1.29 17.37
C LEU A 208 16.00 1.70 17.34
N GLU A 209 16.71 1.56 18.46
CA GLU A 209 18.16 1.76 18.59
C GLU A 209 19.00 0.51 18.28
N GLY A 210 18.42 -0.68 18.32
CA GLY A 210 19.10 -1.96 18.13
C GLY A 210 19.37 -2.33 16.67
N VAL A 211 18.66 -1.73 15.72
CA VAL A 211 18.81 -2.02 14.29
C VAL A 211 19.80 -1.04 13.65
N THR A 212 20.98 -1.52 13.22
CA THR A 212 22.00 -0.69 12.57
C THR A 212 21.65 -0.36 11.11
N ASP A 213 22.28 0.68 10.56
CA ASP A 213 22.08 1.06 9.16
C ASP A 213 22.58 -0.01 8.18
N LYS A 214 23.60 -0.78 8.56
CA LYS A 214 24.09 -1.91 7.77
C LYS A 214 23.06 -3.04 7.72
N THR A 215 22.38 -3.30 8.85
CA THR A 215 21.24 -4.21 8.90
C THR A 215 20.12 -3.72 8.00
N LEU A 216 19.73 -2.44 8.09
CA LEU A 216 18.70 -1.85 7.23
C LEU A 216 19.02 -1.95 5.74
N ALA A 217 20.30 -1.80 5.37
CA ALA A 217 20.75 -1.92 3.98
C ALA A 217 20.63 -3.34 3.40
N CYS A 218 20.47 -4.37 4.24
CA CYS A 218 20.32 -5.76 3.79
C CYS A 218 18.90 -6.11 3.36
N PHE A 219 17.89 -5.35 3.80
CA PHE A 219 16.49 -5.66 3.53
C PHE A 219 16.01 -5.04 2.22
N ASP A 220 15.24 -5.80 1.46
CA ASP A 220 14.54 -5.33 0.25
C ASP A 220 13.34 -4.47 0.63
N PHE A 221 12.63 -4.84 1.69
CA PHE A 221 11.57 -4.05 2.31
C PHE A 221 11.42 -4.36 3.80
N ILE A 222 10.71 -3.50 4.52
CA ILE A 222 10.49 -3.53 5.96
C ILE A 222 8.99 -3.42 6.23
N ASN A 223 8.43 -4.44 6.87
CA ASN A 223 7.07 -4.44 7.37
C ASN A 223 7.01 -3.71 8.71
N LEU A 224 6.28 -2.60 8.75
CA LEU A 224 6.17 -1.75 9.93
C LEU A 224 4.94 -2.15 10.74
N MET A 225 5.16 -2.78 11.90
CA MET A 225 4.10 -3.22 12.82
C MET A 225 3.46 -2.01 13.53
N CYS A 226 2.64 -1.27 12.78
CA CYS A 226 2.02 -0.03 13.21
C CYS A 226 0.69 -0.29 13.95
N TYR A 227 0.70 -1.25 14.87
CA TYR A 227 -0.43 -1.67 15.70
C TYR A 227 0.06 -2.02 17.11
N ASP A 228 -0.85 -2.44 17.98
CA ASP A 228 -0.57 -2.77 19.38
C ASP A 228 -0.01 -1.62 20.23
N LEU A 229 -0.36 -0.39 19.83
CA LEU A 229 -0.08 0.79 20.62
C LEU A 229 -0.87 0.74 21.94
N LYS A 230 -0.16 0.77 23.08
CA LYS A 230 -0.80 0.71 24.41
C LYS A 230 -1.22 2.07 24.97
N THR A 231 -0.73 3.15 24.37
CA THR A 231 -0.94 4.52 24.88
C THR A 231 -2.17 5.20 24.30
N ASP A 232 -2.96 4.50 23.48
CA ASP A 232 -4.16 5.00 22.82
C ASP A 232 -5.25 3.91 22.92
N PRO A 233 -6.53 4.24 23.17
CA PRO A 233 -7.63 3.27 23.14
C PRO A 233 -7.77 2.54 21.80
N ASN A 234 -7.40 3.21 20.70
CA ASN A 234 -7.22 2.58 19.41
C ASN A 234 -5.77 2.13 19.29
N HIS A 235 -5.56 0.81 19.24
CA HIS A 235 -4.22 0.23 19.17
C HIS A 235 -3.50 0.50 17.83
N SER A 236 -4.21 1.04 16.82
CA SER A 236 -3.64 1.41 15.53
C SER A 236 -4.32 2.67 14.95
N PRO A 237 -4.17 3.84 15.58
CA PRO A 237 -4.83 5.06 15.14
C PRO A 237 -4.12 5.66 13.91
N ILE A 238 -4.84 6.45 13.10
CA ILE A 238 -4.29 7.02 11.85
C ILE A 238 -3.03 7.87 12.07
N TRP A 239 -2.97 8.63 13.18
CA TRP A 239 -1.80 9.46 13.48
C TRP A 239 -0.53 8.62 13.69
N TYR A 240 -0.68 7.38 14.15
CA TYR A 240 0.44 6.47 14.41
C TYR A 240 1.11 6.01 13.10
N ALA A 241 0.33 5.79 12.04
CA ALA A 241 0.85 5.44 10.72
C ALA A 241 1.82 6.51 10.18
N ASN A 242 1.40 7.78 10.20
CA ASN A 242 2.25 8.89 9.74
C ASN A 242 3.52 9.03 10.58
N THR A 243 3.40 8.89 11.90
CA THR A 243 4.53 9.05 12.82
C THR A 243 5.56 7.95 12.61
N THR A 244 5.09 6.71 12.47
CA THR A 244 5.93 5.53 12.21
C THR A 244 6.67 5.63 10.88
N ILE A 245 5.96 5.96 9.80
CA ILE A 245 6.58 6.15 8.48
C ILE A 245 7.62 7.27 8.55
N ASN A 246 7.27 8.41 9.16
CA ASN A 246 8.18 9.57 9.24
C ASN A 246 9.45 9.26 10.02
N TYR A 247 9.38 8.47 11.08
CA TYR A 247 10.58 8.05 11.81
C TYR A 247 11.50 7.22 10.92
N TRP A 248 11.00 6.13 10.35
CA TRP A 248 11.84 5.23 9.55
C TRP A 248 12.37 5.93 8.30
N LYS A 249 11.54 6.74 7.64
CA LYS A 249 11.89 7.48 6.44
C LYS A 249 12.83 8.66 6.70
N THR A 250 12.49 9.52 7.66
CA THR A 250 13.14 10.83 7.84
C THR A 250 14.24 10.79 8.88
N TYR A 251 13.99 10.10 10.01
CA TYR A 251 14.96 10.03 11.10
C TYR A 251 15.99 8.91 10.86
N ARG A 252 15.54 7.72 10.43
CA ARG A 252 16.41 6.58 10.09
C ARG A 252 16.89 6.58 8.64
N ASN A 253 16.41 7.51 7.81
CA ASN A 253 16.80 7.67 6.41
C ASN A 253 16.61 6.39 5.56
N VAL A 254 15.57 5.60 5.86
CA VAL A 254 15.20 4.44 5.04
C VAL A 254 14.43 4.95 3.80
N PRO A 255 14.77 4.48 2.59
CA PRO A 255 14.03 4.85 1.38
C PRO A 255 12.54 4.50 1.50
N ALA A 256 11.66 5.39 1.05
CA ALA A 256 10.22 5.26 1.25
C ALA A 256 9.66 4.00 0.60
N GLU A 257 10.16 3.63 -0.58
CA GLU A 257 9.82 2.45 -1.36
C GLU A 257 10.11 1.12 -0.65
N LYS A 258 10.95 1.13 0.40
CA LYS A 258 11.23 -0.04 1.25
C LYS A 258 10.28 -0.15 2.44
N LEU A 259 9.51 0.88 2.77
CA LEU A 259 8.65 0.89 3.95
C LEU A 259 7.26 0.37 3.60
N VAL A 260 6.78 -0.63 4.33
CA VAL A 260 5.45 -1.21 4.15
C VAL A 260 4.63 -1.00 5.42
N LEU A 261 3.51 -0.29 5.33
CA LEU A 261 2.69 0.07 6.50
C LEU A 261 1.81 -1.10 6.94
N GLY A 262 2.08 -1.67 8.11
CA GLY A 262 1.25 -2.72 8.71
C GLY A 262 -0.08 -2.20 9.26
N MET A 263 -1.13 -2.97 9.04
CA MET A 263 -2.51 -2.69 9.46
C MET A 263 -3.11 -3.95 10.10
N PRO A 264 -3.73 -3.83 11.29
CA PRO A 264 -4.26 -4.99 12.00
C PRO A 264 -5.66 -5.36 11.48
N LEU A 265 -5.91 -6.67 11.36
CA LEU A 265 -7.24 -7.24 11.09
C LEU A 265 -7.86 -7.90 12.33
N TYR A 266 -7.48 -7.42 13.50
CA TYR A 266 -8.00 -7.85 14.81
C TYR A 266 -8.24 -6.65 15.72
N ALA A 267 -8.95 -6.89 16.82
CA ALA A 267 -9.26 -5.90 17.83
C ALA A 267 -8.41 -6.02 19.10
N ARG A 268 -8.27 -4.90 19.80
CA ARG A 268 -7.80 -4.83 21.20
C ARG A 268 -8.88 -4.20 22.08
N PRO A 269 -8.97 -4.57 23.38
CA PRO A 269 -8.29 -5.69 24.04
C PRO A 269 -9.00 -7.05 23.84
N SER A 270 -10.11 -7.11 23.10
CA SER A 270 -10.92 -8.33 22.96
C SER A 270 -10.27 -9.45 22.15
N TRP A 271 -9.27 -9.15 21.32
CA TRP A 271 -8.68 -10.09 20.35
C TRP A 271 -9.68 -10.66 19.33
N GLN A 272 -10.83 -10.00 19.13
CA GLN A 272 -11.77 -10.41 18.11
C GLN A 272 -11.21 -10.14 16.71
N GLN A 273 -11.39 -11.11 15.82
CA GLN A 273 -10.98 -11.02 14.43
C GLN A 273 -11.94 -10.09 13.67
N TYR A 274 -11.42 -9.34 12.71
CA TYR A 274 -12.21 -8.43 11.86
C TYR A 274 -13.41 -9.16 11.24
N ARG A 275 -13.20 -10.33 10.64
CA ARG A 275 -14.28 -11.14 10.05
C ARG A 275 -15.40 -11.52 11.03
N PHE A 276 -15.08 -11.77 12.30
CA PHE A 276 -16.11 -12.10 13.30
C PHE A 276 -16.86 -10.85 13.74
N LEU A 277 -16.18 -9.70 13.81
CA LEU A 277 -16.81 -8.42 14.06
C LEU A 277 -17.81 -8.06 12.95
N VAL A 278 -17.44 -8.30 11.70
CA VAL A 278 -18.29 -8.04 10.53
C VAL A 278 -19.43 -9.07 10.41
N ASP A 279 -19.21 -10.34 10.72
CA ASP A 279 -20.26 -11.37 10.69
C ASP A 279 -21.39 -11.08 11.69
N MET A 280 -21.09 -10.44 12.82
CA MET A 280 -22.11 -9.97 13.77
C MET A 280 -23.06 -8.93 13.16
N ASN A 281 -22.53 -8.03 12.33
CA ASN A 281 -23.28 -7.02 11.57
C ASN A 281 -22.37 -6.41 10.50
N LYS A 282 -22.77 -6.47 9.22
CA LYS A 282 -21.95 -5.94 8.12
C LYS A 282 -21.56 -4.47 8.28
N GLU A 283 -22.38 -3.64 8.95
CA GLU A 283 -22.06 -2.23 9.22
C GLU A 283 -20.83 -2.05 10.12
N ASN A 284 -20.44 -3.09 10.87
CA ASN A 284 -19.23 -3.11 11.67
C ASN A 284 -17.97 -3.02 10.81
N ALA A 285 -18.04 -3.37 9.52
CA ALA A 285 -16.94 -3.18 8.57
C ALA A 285 -16.50 -1.70 8.47
N TYR A 286 -17.35 -0.76 8.87
CA TYR A 286 -17.11 0.69 8.78
C TYR A 286 -16.99 1.37 10.16
N GLN A 287 -16.87 0.59 11.24
CA GLN A 287 -16.62 1.10 12.59
C GLN A 287 -15.16 0.81 12.99
N ASP A 288 -14.65 1.59 13.94
CA ASP A 288 -13.35 1.36 14.58
C ASP A 288 -13.51 0.92 16.05
N TYR A 289 -14.75 0.86 16.55
CA TYR A 289 -15.06 0.55 17.94
C TYR A 289 -16.40 -0.16 18.06
N LEU A 290 -16.45 -1.22 18.86
CA LEU A 290 -17.67 -1.90 19.28
C LEU A 290 -17.61 -2.24 20.77
N ALA A 291 -18.71 -2.00 21.49
CA ALA A 291 -18.88 -2.41 22.88
C ALA A 291 -19.24 -3.91 22.97
N THR A 292 -18.36 -4.77 22.48
CA THR A 292 -18.49 -6.23 22.58
C THR A 292 -18.31 -6.71 24.03
N GLU A 293 -18.80 -7.90 24.34
CA GLU A 293 -18.67 -8.55 25.65
C GLU A 293 -17.84 -9.85 25.52
N PRO A 294 -17.01 -10.22 26.51
CA PRO A 294 -16.80 -9.55 27.80
C PRO A 294 -15.83 -8.36 27.75
N LEU A 295 -15.21 -8.11 26.59
CA LEU A 295 -14.27 -7.02 26.35
C LEU A 295 -14.69 -6.27 25.10
N GLU A 296 -14.58 -4.95 25.15
CA GLU A 296 -14.78 -4.08 23.99
C GLU A 296 -13.74 -4.36 22.89
N SER A 297 -14.10 -4.01 21.66
CA SER A 297 -13.28 -4.24 20.48
C SER A 297 -12.97 -2.90 19.82
N THR A 298 -11.73 -2.44 19.94
CA THR A 298 -11.19 -1.35 19.12
C THR A 298 -10.30 -1.92 18.02
N TYR A 299 -10.61 -1.61 16.77
CA TYR A 299 -9.98 -2.14 15.56
C TYR A 299 -9.97 -1.06 14.47
N ASN A 300 -9.64 -1.42 13.22
CA ASN A 300 -9.78 -0.50 12.10
C ASN A 300 -10.77 -1.06 11.07
N GLY A 301 -11.82 -0.31 10.79
CA GLY A 301 -12.74 -0.58 9.70
C GLY A 301 -12.20 -0.10 8.34
N LEU A 302 -12.95 -0.39 7.29
CA LEU A 302 -12.59 -0.13 5.90
C LEU A 302 -12.26 1.33 5.62
N ASN A 303 -12.93 2.28 6.28
CA ASN A 303 -12.64 3.71 6.09
C ASN A 303 -11.24 4.07 6.60
N THR A 304 -10.90 3.61 7.80
CA THR A 304 -9.58 3.83 8.40
C THR A 304 -8.48 3.10 7.64
N LEU A 305 -8.73 1.86 7.21
CA LEU A 305 -7.78 1.07 6.43
C LEU A 305 -7.54 1.66 5.02
N ARG A 306 -8.58 2.20 4.37
CA ARG A 306 -8.44 2.93 3.10
C ARG A 306 -7.61 4.19 3.26
N GLU A 307 -7.83 4.95 4.34
CA GLU A 307 -7.02 6.12 4.63
C GLU A 307 -5.55 5.78 4.83
N LYS A 308 -5.26 4.71 5.56
CA LYS A 308 -3.89 4.22 5.73
C LYS A 308 -3.27 3.76 4.41
N THR A 309 -4.04 3.10 3.56
CA THR A 309 -3.61 2.74 2.20
C THR A 309 -3.23 3.98 1.39
N MET A 310 -4.04 5.05 1.47
CA MET A 310 -3.73 6.33 0.81
C MET A 310 -2.52 7.05 1.43
N ILE A 311 -2.33 6.95 2.75
CA ILE A 311 -1.12 7.47 3.39
C ILE A 311 0.11 6.74 2.84
N ALA A 312 0.07 5.40 2.78
CA ALA A 312 1.14 4.59 2.25
C ALA A 312 1.44 4.92 0.77
N LEU A 313 0.42 4.98 -0.10
CA LEU A 313 0.57 5.37 -1.51
C LEU A 313 1.31 6.71 -1.72
N ARG A 314 1.16 7.63 -0.76
CA ARG A 314 1.78 8.96 -0.82
C ARG A 314 3.16 9.01 -0.19
N THR A 315 3.50 8.09 0.70
CA THR A 315 4.63 8.28 1.62
C THR A 315 5.54 7.08 1.83
N ALA A 316 5.12 5.88 1.41
CA ALA A 316 5.77 4.59 1.62
C ALA A 316 5.65 3.69 0.37
N GLY A 317 6.18 2.47 0.44
CA GLY A 317 6.27 1.50 -0.66
C GLY A 317 5.19 0.43 -0.66
N GLY A 318 4.32 0.39 0.35
CA GLY A 318 3.24 -0.60 0.41
C GLY A 318 2.42 -0.58 1.69
N VAL A 319 1.47 -1.51 1.76
CA VAL A 319 0.72 -1.88 2.96
C VAL A 319 0.86 -3.37 3.26
N MET A 320 0.73 -3.69 4.54
CA MET A 320 0.75 -5.05 5.05
C MET A 320 -0.46 -5.30 5.95
N LEU A 321 -1.05 -6.48 5.86
CA LEU A 321 -2.18 -6.93 6.67
C LEU A 321 -1.75 -8.04 7.63
N PHE A 322 -1.98 -7.82 8.93
CA PHE A 322 -1.73 -8.79 10.00
C PHE A 322 -3.06 -9.15 10.70
N ASP A 323 -3.69 -10.30 10.46
CA ASP A 323 -3.35 -11.33 9.44
C ASP A 323 -4.47 -11.44 8.39
N VAL A 324 -4.14 -11.78 7.14
CA VAL A 324 -5.14 -11.91 6.07
C VAL A 324 -6.14 -13.05 6.29
N ASN A 325 -5.83 -14.00 7.17
CA ASN A 325 -6.78 -15.02 7.61
C ASN A 325 -7.99 -14.42 8.36
N GLU A 326 -7.85 -13.21 8.91
CA GLU A 326 -8.88 -12.52 9.67
C GLU A 326 -9.77 -11.61 8.80
N ASP A 327 -9.51 -11.53 7.50
CA ASP A 327 -10.31 -10.75 6.55
C ASP A 327 -11.66 -11.42 6.22
N THR A 328 -12.60 -10.65 5.67
CA THR A 328 -13.80 -11.19 5.04
C THR A 328 -13.56 -11.49 3.56
N TYR A 329 -14.54 -12.12 2.90
CA TYR A 329 -14.43 -12.59 1.51
C TYR A 329 -15.56 -12.09 0.61
N ASP A 330 -16.24 -11.04 1.06
CA ASP A 330 -17.34 -10.39 0.35
C ASP A 330 -17.04 -8.90 0.14
N GLU A 331 -18.05 -8.06 -0.09
CA GLU A 331 -17.88 -6.63 -0.31
C GLU A 331 -17.25 -5.86 0.87
N THR A 332 -17.08 -6.53 2.01
CA THR A 332 -16.43 -5.97 3.19
C THR A 332 -14.95 -6.34 3.32
N SER A 333 -14.37 -7.05 2.35
CA SER A 333 -12.96 -7.47 2.40
C SER A 333 -12.02 -6.27 2.38
N VAL A 334 -11.02 -6.30 3.26
CA VAL A 334 -9.93 -5.33 3.29
C VAL A 334 -9.00 -5.51 2.10
N VAL A 335 -8.69 -6.76 1.70
CA VAL A 335 -7.88 -7.02 0.50
C VAL A 335 -8.56 -6.46 -0.75
N SER A 336 -9.85 -6.73 -0.95
CA SER A 336 -10.60 -6.17 -2.08
C SER A 336 -10.67 -4.65 -2.02
N MET A 337 -10.82 -4.05 -0.83
CA MET A 337 -10.81 -2.61 -0.65
C MET A 337 -9.47 -1.98 -1.05
N ILE A 338 -8.34 -2.63 -0.75
CA ILE A 338 -7.01 -2.18 -1.18
C ILE A 338 -6.92 -2.24 -2.71
N ASP A 339 -7.33 -3.36 -3.33
CA ASP A 339 -7.33 -3.50 -4.80
C ASP A 339 -8.18 -2.43 -5.50
N ASP A 340 -9.40 -2.18 -5.01
CA ASP A 340 -10.27 -1.10 -5.51
C ASP A 340 -9.61 0.28 -5.39
N THR A 341 -8.90 0.50 -4.28
CA THR A 341 -8.16 1.75 -4.05
C THR A 341 -7.03 1.91 -5.05
N LEU A 342 -6.24 0.86 -5.29
CA LEU A 342 -5.16 0.86 -6.28
C LEU A 342 -5.69 1.04 -7.70
N THR A 343 -6.75 0.32 -8.06
CA THR A 343 -7.45 0.46 -9.34
C THR A 343 -7.97 1.88 -9.54
N THR A 344 -8.41 2.56 -8.48
CA THR A 344 -8.82 3.97 -8.56
C THR A 344 -7.66 4.90 -8.84
N MET A 345 -6.47 4.59 -8.32
CA MET A 345 -5.25 5.37 -8.53
C MET A 345 -4.53 5.04 -9.85
N ASP A 346 -4.91 3.95 -10.51
CA ASP A 346 -4.32 3.52 -11.77
C ASP A 346 -4.37 4.62 -12.85
N GLY A 347 -3.23 4.80 -13.52
CA GLY A 347 -3.02 5.84 -14.53
C GLY A 347 -2.86 7.27 -13.99
N LEU A 348 -2.92 7.49 -12.68
CA LEU A 348 -2.61 8.80 -12.08
C LEU A 348 -1.10 8.97 -11.84
N THR A 349 -0.61 10.19 -12.02
CA THR A 349 0.76 10.57 -11.66
C THR A 349 0.95 10.64 -10.13
N LYS A 350 2.19 10.56 -9.65
CA LYS A 350 2.51 10.71 -8.21
C LYS A 350 1.97 12.02 -7.61
N GLU A 351 1.98 13.12 -8.37
CA GLU A 351 1.45 14.41 -7.89
C GLU A 351 -0.09 14.43 -7.87
N GLU A 352 -0.76 13.73 -8.78
CA GLU A 352 -2.21 13.55 -8.75
C GLU A 352 -2.63 12.69 -7.54
N ILE A 353 -1.98 11.55 -7.28
CA ILE A 353 -2.25 10.69 -6.11
C ILE A 353 -2.02 11.47 -4.80
N LYS A 354 -0.94 12.26 -4.75
CA LYS A 354 -0.63 13.13 -3.61
C LYS A 354 -1.74 14.15 -3.34
N ASN A 355 -2.40 14.66 -4.37
CA ASN A 355 -3.46 15.66 -4.25
C ASN A 355 -4.88 15.09 -4.34
N TYR A 356 -5.01 13.79 -4.59
CA TYR A 356 -6.29 13.10 -4.68
C TYR A 356 -7.07 13.24 -3.37
N ILE A 357 -8.36 13.54 -3.48
CA ILE A 357 -9.27 13.68 -2.34
C ILE A 357 -10.36 12.64 -2.47
N TRP A 358 -10.47 11.77 -1.47
CA TRP A 358 -11.58 10.83 -1.39
C TRP A 358 -12.86 11.52 -0.95
N VAL A 359 -13.99 11.08 -1.48
CA VAL A 359 -15.32 11.41 -0.97
C VAL A 359 -15.97 10.11 -0.55
N VAL A 360 -16.46 10.04 0.69
CA VAL A 360 -17.14 8.87 1.24
C VAL A 360 -18.52 9.32 1.72
N ILE A 361 -19.57 8.70 1.19
CA ILE A 361 -20.96 9.03 1.51
C ILE A 361 -21.60 7.80 2.15
N ASP A 362 -22.07 7.91 3.38
CA ASP A 362 -22.67 6.80 4.14
C ASP A 362 -21.84 5.51 4.04
N ASN A 363 -20.54 5.65 4.35
CA ASN A 363 -19.53 4.59 4.27
C ASN A 363 -19.19 4.06 2.87
N LYS A 364 -19.83 4.57 1.81
CA LYS A 364 -19.55 4.17 0.43
C LYS A 364 -18.54 5.13 -0.21
N PRO A 365 -17.35 4.66 -0.60
CA PRO A 365 -16.38 5.50 -1.29
C PRO A 365 -16.88 5.85 -2.70
N LEU A 366 -16.86 7.14 -3.02
CA LEU A 366 -17.11 7.66 -4.36
C LEU A 366 -15.76 7.89 -5.05
N ALA A 367 -15.29 6.88 -5.78
CA ALA A 367 -14.04 6.92 -6.53
C ALA A 367 -14.14 7.86 -7.74
N PHE A 368 -13.14 8.71 -7.99
CA PHE A 368 -13.03 9.60 -9.16
C PHE A 368 -11.82 9.19 -10.00
N THR A 369 -12.06 8.38 -11.02
CA THR A 369 -10.97 7.77 -11.82
C THR A 369 -10.64 8.61 -13.04
N SER A 370 -9.42 8.53 -13.55
CA SER A 370 -9.06 9.09 -14.85
C SER A 370 -9.95 8.53 -15.98
N LYS A 371 -10.35 7.26 -15.87
CA LYS A 371 -11.17 6.51 -16.84
C LYS A 371 -12.61 7.00 -16.94
N ASP A 372 -13.19 7.52 -15.86
CA ASP A 372 -14.57 8.02 -15.88
C ASP A 372 -14.73 9.38 -16.58
N GLY A 373 -13.62 10.14 -16.74
CA GLY A 373 -13.63 11.45 -17.38
C GLY A 373 -14.54 12.48 -16.70
N MET A 374 -15.01 12.24 -15.47
CA MET A 374 -15.90 13.13 -14.73
C MET A 374 -15.14 14.22 -13.97
N GLY A 375 -13.81 14.14 -13.95
CA GLY A 375 -12.91 15.03 -13.22
C GLY A 375 -12.68 14.54 -11.78
N SER A 376 -11.70 15.14 -11.10
CA SER A 376 -11.34 14.79 -9.72
C SER A 376 -11.53 15.97 -8.78
N PRO A 377 -11.90 15.73 -7.50
CA PRO A 377 -12.01 16.81 -6.53
C PRO A 377 -10.67 17.52 -6.30
N PHE A 378 -10.72 18.80 -5.91
CA PHE A 378 -9.53 19.59 -5.58
C PHE A 378 -9.82 20.61 -4.46
N ILE A 379 -8.77 21.17 -3.87
CA ILE A 379 -8.86 22.27 -2.89
C ILE A 379 -8.63 23.60 -3.62
N ASP A 380 -9.54 24.56 -3.46
CA ASP A 380 -9.40 25.93 -4.01
C ASP A 380 -8.52 26.84 -3.15
N GLU A 381 -8.35 28.09 -3.58
CA GLU A 381 -7.63 29.14 -2.86
C GLU A 381 -8.23 29.50 -1.49
N ASN A 382 -9.49 29.14 -1.23
CA ASN A 382 -10.19 29.37 0.03
C ASN A 382 -10.12 28.17 0.98
N ASN A 383 -9.30 27.16 0.67
CA ASN A 383 -9.20 25.90 1.40
C ASN A 383 -10.55 25.16 1.49
N ARG A 384 -11.30 25.12 0.39
CA ARG A 384 -12.56 24.38 0.25
C ARG A 384 -12.41 23.26 -0.76
N THR A 385 -12.98 22.10 -0.46
CA THR A 385 -13.02 20.98 -1.39
C THR A 385 -14.13 21.20 -2.41
N LEU A 386 -13.73 21.32 -3.67
CA LEU A 386 -14.60 21.37 -4.81
C LEU A 386 -14.67 19.99 -5.47
N VAL A 387 -15.88 19.52 -5.73
CA VAL A 387 -16.16 18.16 -6.23
C VAL A 387 -16.91 18.26 -7.56
N PRO A 388 -16.64 17.35 -8.53
CA PRO A 388 -17.44 17.25 -9.74
C PRO A 388 -18.92 17.06 -9.43
N VAL A 389 -19.72 17.99 -9.92
CA VAL A 389 -21.15 18.13 -9.59
C VAL A 389 -21.96 16.89 -9.85
N ARG A 390 -21.91 16.42 -11.11
CA ARG A 390 -22.82 15.41 -11.61
C ARG A 390 -22.66 14.12 -10.82
N LYS A 391 -21.42 13.64 -10.75
CA LYS A 391 -21.08 12.40 -10.05
C LYS A 391 -21.44 12.45 -8.56
N LEU A 392 -21.19 13.59 -7.88
CA LEU A 392 -21.56 13.74 -6.48
C LEU A 392 -23.09 13.70 -6.27
N LEU A 393 -23.82 14.52 -7.02
CA LEU A 393 -25.27 14.66 -6.87
C LEU A 393 -26.04 13.41 -7.29
N GLU A 394 -25.65 12.79 -8.40
CA GLU A 394 -26.24 11.53 -8.85
C GLU A 394 -25.97 10.39 -7.85
N SER A 395 -24.81 10.40 -7.16
CA SER A 395 -24.49 9.38 -6.15
C SER A 395 -25.41 9.42 -4.92
N ILE A 396 -26.02 10.59 -4.63
CA ILE A 396 -27.03 10.75 -3.57
C ILE A 396 -28.46 10.68 -4.12
N GLY A 397 -28.63 10.37 -5.42
CA GLY A 397 -29.91 10.23 -6.09
C GLY A 397 -30.57 11.54 -6.54
N ALA A 398 -29.84 12.67 -6.53
CA ALA A 398 -30.39 13.95 -6.95
C ALA A 398 -30.46 14.07 -8.49
N GLU A 399 -31.54 14.66 -9.00
CA GLU A 399 -31.68 15.03 -10.40
C GLU A 399 -30.92 16.34 -10.68
N VAL A 400 -30.00 16.33 -11.65
CA VAL A 400 -29.13 17.48 -11.95
C VAL A 400 -29.62 18.21 -13.20
N SER A 401 -29.73 19.54 -13.09
CA SER A 401 -30.09 20.43 -14.20
C SER A 401 -29.06 21.53 -14.39
N TYR A 402 -28.93 22.04 -15.62
CA TYR A 402 -28.01 23.10 -15.97
C TYR A 402 -28.75 24.23 -16.68
N THR A 403 -28.47 25.46 -16.27
CA THR A 403 -28.98 26.67 -16.93
C THR A 403 -27.84 27.35 -17.66
N ALA A 404 -28.03 27.61 -18.96
CA ALA A 404 -27.08 28.33 -19.80
C ALA A 404 -27.58 29.74 -20.11
N ASP A 405 -26.66 30.67 -20.34
CA ASP A 405 -26.97 31.99 -20.90
C ASP A 405 -27.26 31.92 -22.41
N THR A 406 -27.54 33.07 -23.01
CA THR A 406 -27.84 33.19 -24.45
C THR A 406 -26.69 32.77 -25.37
N GLU A 407 -25.46 32.69 -24.85
CA GLU A 407 -24.27 32.25 -25.58
C GLU A 407 -23.97 30.76 -25.35
N GLY A 408 -24.81 30.05 -24.59
CA GLY A 408 -24.67 28.64 -24.29
C GLY A 408 -23.71 28.33 -23.14
N LYS A 409 -23.23 29.34 -22.41
CA LYS A 409 -22.34 29.15 -21.26
C LYS A 409 -23.17 28.81 -20.03
N ILE A 410 -22.77 27.76 -19.30
CA ILE A 410 -23.44 27.38 -18.04
C ILE A 410 -23.25 28.49 -17.00
N VAL A 411 -24.38 28.98 -16.48
CA VAL A 411 -24.45 30.04 -15.46
C VAL A 411 -25.02 29.57 -14.13
N SER A 412 -25.76 28.46 -14.10
CA SER A 412 -26.28 27.87 -12.86
C SER A 412 -26.39 26.34 -12.96
N VAL A 413 -26.24 25.68 -11.82
CA VAL A 413 -26.52 24.26 -11.61
C VAL A 413 -27.67 24.13 -10.64
N GLY A 414 -28.67 23.34 -11.03
CA GLY A 414 -29.77 22.95 -10.17
C GLY A 414 -29.69 21.48 -9.75
N ALA A 415 -30.15 21.18 -8.54
CA ALA A 415 -30.24 19.81 -8.03
C ALA A 415 -31.55 19.60 -7.25
N ASP A 416 -32.28 18.53 -7.56
CA ASP A 416 -33.54 18.17 -6.90
C ASP A 416 -33.44 16.81 -6.24
N LEU A 417 -33.82 16.73 -4.96
CA LEU A 417 -33.91 15.48 -4.22
C LEU A 417 -34.96 15.59 -3.12
N ASN A 418 -35.91 14.65 -3.09
CA ASN A 418 -36.93 14.53 -2.03
C ASN A 418 -37.68 15.84 -1.70
N GLY A 419 -38.00 16.64 -2.73
CA GLY A 419 -38.70 17.93 -2.58
C GLY A 419 -37.81 19.10 -2.13
N THR A 420 -36.50 18.88 -2.00
CA THR A 420 -35.51 19.94 -1.81
C THR A 420 -34.90 20.32 -3.16
N ARG A 421 -34.95 21.62 -3.50
CA ARG A 421 -34.29 22.22 -4.65
C ARG A 421 -33.10 23.06 -4.21
N LEU A 422 -31.96 22.81 -4.83
CA LEU A 422 -30.73 23.59 -4.71
C LEU A 422 -30.42 24.26 -6.06
N ASP A 423 -30.14 25.55 -6.07
CA ASP A 423 -29.67 26.29 -7.24
C ASP A 423 -28.37 27.04 -6.90
N ILE A 424 -27.30 26.75 -7.63
CA ILE A 424 -25.99 27.36 -7.42
C ILE A 424 -25.51 28.07 -8.69
N HIS A 425 -25.25 29.37 -8.56
CA HIS A 425 -24.77 30.21 -9.66
C HIS A 425 -23.26 30.11 -9.81
N ILE A 426 -22.78 29.92 -11.04
CA ILE A 426 -21.35 29.82 -11.34
C ILE A 426 -20.66 31.16 -11.08
N GLY A 427 -19.55 31.11 -10.35
CA GLY A 427 -18.77 32.29 -9.95
C GLY A 427 -19.40 33.13 -8.84
N SER A 428 -20.56 32.72 -8.30
CA SER A 428 -21.20 33.38 -7.16
C SER A 428 -20.88 32.68 -5.85
N ASN A 429 -20.82 33.46 -4.78
CA ASN A 429 -20.79 32.97 -3.39
C ASN A 429 -22.19 32.83 -2.78
N THR A 430 -23.24 33.03 -3.58
CA THR A 430 -24.64 32.83 -3.19
C THR A 430 -25.22 31.58 -3.83
N TYR A 431 -26.13 30.93 -3.12
CA TYR A 431 -26.92 29.80 -3.61
C TYR A 431 -28.34 29.86 -3.03
N VAL A 432 -29.28 29.17 -3.66
CA VAL A 432 -30.68 29.18 -3.28
C VAL A 432 -31.11 27.77 -2.88
N VAL A 433 -31.76 27.64 -1.72
CA VAL A 433 -32.36 26.38 -1.25
C VAL A 433 -33.85 26.62 -1.02
N ASN A 434 -34.70 25.92 -1.76
CA ASN A 434 -36.16 26.05 -1.68
C ASN A 434 -36.63 27.52 -1.77
N GLY A 435 -36.02 28.29 -2.67
CA GLY A 435 -36.32 29.73 -2.86
C GLY A 435 -35.69 30.69 -1.84
N LYS A 436 -34.98 30.17 -0.83
CA LYS A 436 -34.25 31.00 0.16
C LYS A 436 -32.79 31.17 -0.26
N GLU A 437 -32.36 32.41 -0.40
CA GLU A 437 -30.95 32.75 -0.66
C GLU A 437 -30.08 32.51 0.59
N LEU A 438 -28.93 31.90 0.37
CA LEU A 438 -27.90 31.57 1.33
C LEU A 438 -26.53 31.95 0.76
N THR A 439 -25.53 32.07 1.63
CA THR A 439 -24.15 32.41 1.25
C THR A 439 -23.18 31.30 1.63
N MET A 440 -22.08 31.23 0.88
CA MET A 440 -20.91 30.39 1.14
C MET A 440 -19.63 31.23 0.98
N ASP A 441 -18.50 30.70 1.41
CA ASP A 441 -17.19 31.38 1.44
C ASP A 441 -16.30 31.06 0.24
N THR A 442 -16.84 30.36 -0.75
CA THR A 442 -16.22 30.00 -2.03
C THR A 442 -17.29 30.07 -3.12
N ALA A 443 -16.94 29.78 -4.36
CA ALA A 443 -17.85 29.79 -5.49
C ALA A 443 -17.83 28.47 -6.26
N ALA A 444 -18.95 28.19 -6.92
CA ALA A 444 -18.97 27.20 -7.98
C ALA A 444 -18.09 27.64 -9.15
N VAL A 445 -17.30 26.73 -9.71
CA VAL A 445 -16.41 27.05 -10.84
C VAL A 445 -16.58 26.08 -11.99
N ILE A 446 -16.23 26.55 -13.18
CA ILE A 446 -16.03 25.69 -14.35
C ILE A 446 -14.52 25.56 -14.56
N LYS A 447 -14.03 24.32 -14.53
CA LYS A 447 -12.62 24.00 -14.79
C LYS A 447 -12.57 22.98 -15.93
N GLY A 448 -11.99 23.38 -17.06
CA GLY A 448 -12.14 22.64 -18.31
C GLY A 448 -13.60 22.60 -18.74
N GLU A 449 -14.12 21.40 -19.04
CA GLU A 449 -15.51 21.16 -19.44
C GLU A 449 -16.40 20.66 -18.28
N ARG A 450 -15.97 20.87 -17.04
CA ARG A 450 -16.62 20.31 -15.85
C ARG A 450 -16.99 21.42 -14.87
N THR A 451 -18.19 21.30 -14.32
CA THR A 451 -18.63 22.12 -13.20
C THR A 451 -18.20 21.49 -11.90
N TYR A 452 -17.73 22.31 -10.99
CA TYR A 452 -17.27 21.94 -9.67
C TYR A 452 -18.01 22.76 -8.62
N LEU A 453 -18.48 22.08 -7.58
CA LEU A 453 -19.20 22.69 -6.48
C LEU A 453 -18.50 22.44 -5.15
N PRO A 454 -18.59 23.41 -4.21
CA PRO A 454 -18.17 23.19 -2.83
C PRO A 454 -18.96 22.04 -2.20
N ALA A 455 -18.27 21.00 -1.73
CA ALA A 455 -18.92 19.77 -1.24
C ALA A 455 -19.92 20.03 -0.10
N ARG A 456 -19.56 20.93 0.82
CA ARG A 456 -20.31 21.17 2.06
C ARG A 456 -21.69 21.80 1.83
N PRO A 457 -21.84 22.98 1.20
CA PRO A 457 -23.15 23.56 0.92
C PRO A 457 -24.09 22.61 0.18
N VAL A 458 -23.56 21.85 -0.77
CA VAL A 458 -24.33 20.89 -1.56
C VAL A 458 -24.86 19.75 -0.69
N LEU A 459 -23.98 19.05 0.01
CA LEU A 459 -24.35 17.87 0.78
C LEU A 459 -25.16 18.23 2.05
N GLU A 460 -24.84 19.35 2.72
CA GLU A 460 -25.63 19.81 3.89
C GLU A 460 -27.07 20.18 3.51
N THR A 461 -27.29 20.70 2.30
CA THR A 461 -28.63 20.98 1.75
C THR A 461 -29.47 19.71 1.66
N PHE A 462 -28.85 18.59 1.31
CA PHE A 462 -29.51 17.29 1.18
C PHE A 462 -29.46 16.44 2.46
N GLY A 463 -29.20 17.06 3.62
CA GLY A 463 -29.32 16.41 4.92
C GLY A 463 -28.08 15.65 5.39
N TYR A 464 -26.92 15.85 4.75
CA TYR A 464 -25.68 15.24 5.20
C TYR A 464 -24.94 16.10 6.24
N GLN A 465 -24.20 15.44 7.13
CA GLN A 465 -23.20 16.04 7.99
C GLN A 465 -21.81 15.71 7.44
N LEU A 466 -20.94 16.72 7.31
CA LEU A 466 -19.60 16.52 6.76
C LEU A 466 -18.49 16.66 7.80
N SER A 467 -17.51 15.77 7.68
CA SER A 467 -16.19 15.89 8.30
C SER A 467 -15.08 15.74 7.26
N TYR A 468 -13.86 16.15 7.59
CA TYR A 468 -12.70 16.04 6.71
C TYR A 468 -11.53 15.41 7.47
N SER A 469 -10.99 14.31 6.94
CA SER A 469 -9.72 13.75 7.39
C SER A 469 -8.57 14.43 6.66
N VAL A 470 -7.72 15.12 7.42
CA VAL A 470 -6.51 15.77 6.89
C VAL A 470 -5.48 14.74 6.47
N ALA A 471 -5.32 13.66 7.25
CA ALA A 471 -4.32 12.63 7.00
C ALA A 471 -4.64 11.81 5.75
N GLY A 472 -5.89 11.35 5.62
CA GLY A 472 -6.37 10.61 4.45
C GLY A 472 -6.65 11.49 3.23
N LYS A 473 -6.84 12.81 3.42
CA LYS A 473 -7.47 13.72 2.45
C LYS A 473 -8.83 13.16 2.00
N THR A 474 -9.73 13.01 2.96
CA THR A 474 -11.04 12.38 2.74
C THR A 474 -12.14 13.29 3.25
N VAL A 475 -13.13 13.57 2.41
CA VAL A 475 -14.41 14.16 2.81
C VAL A 475 -15.35 13.02 3.19
N TYR A 476 -15.81 12.99 4.43
CA TYR A 476 -16.89 12.11 4.85
C TYR A 476 -18.20 12.88 4.87
N ALA A 477 -19.25 12.29 4.31
CA ALA A 477 -20.61 12.77 4.38
C ALA A 477 -21.47 11.65 4.97
N LYS A 478 -22.19 11.94 6.06
CA LYS A 478 -23.09 10.99 6.71
C LYS A 478 -24.50 11.56 6.76
N SER A 479 -25.50 10.80 6.31
CA SER A 479 -26.90 11.18 6.38
C SER A 479 -27.33 11.40 7.83
N LYS A 480 -28.12 12.45 8.09
CA LYS A 480 -28.67 12.76 9.41
C LYS A 480 -29.80 11.83 9.85
#